data_AF-A0A7J6NZI0-F1
#
_entry.id   AF-A0A7J6NZI0-F1
#
_cell.length_a   1.000
_cell.length_b   1.000
_cell.length_c   1.000
_cell.angle_alpha   90.00
_cell.angle_beta   90.00
_cell.angle_gamma   90.00
#
_symmetry.space_group_name_H-M   'P 1'
#
loop_
_entity.id
_entity.type
_entity.pdbx_description
1 polymer ?
#
loop_
_entity_poly.entity_id
_entity_poly.type
_entity_poly.pdbx_seq_one_letter_code
_entity_poly.pdbx_strand_id
1 'polypeptide(L)'
;MSSADAEAFEKKVDEISSQINGLIRGTVTVDDVDRKIQHLHNADSVKVREAAEKAEALRKYGRPGKGNSEGYVLFCKKCFTEYVGEVGSCGRCGNKKLMARKERLEELHTKVENLQRENAAHAWRKDKWERWLKSRRLVPKSKVINYQKWEYWEPETDTEEEGDPIVPNDDPNF
;
A
#
# COMPACT_ATOMS: atom_id res chain seq x y z
N MET A 1 16.69 10.42 -26.07
CA MET A 1 15.28 10.78 -26.31
C MET A 1 14.50 9.50 -26.42
N SER A 2 13.42 9.35 -25.66
CA SER A 2 12.55 8.18 -25.76
C SER A 2 11.69 8.27 -27.04
N SER A 3 11.18 7.14 -27.54
CA SER A 3 10.26 7.12 -28.69
C SER A 3 9.05 8.04 -28.47
N ALA A 4 8.55 8.09 -27.23
CA ALA A 4 7.42 8.94 -26.84
C ALA A 4 7.75 10.45 -26.94
N ASP A 5 9.00 10.83 -26.64
CA ASP A 5 9.43 12.24 -26.76
C ASP A 5 9.48 12.68 -28.24
N ALA A 6 9.82 11.77 -29.15
CA ALA A 6 9.88 12.05 -30.58
C ALA A 6 8.46 12.18 -31.19
N GLU A 7 7.55 11.27 -30.86
CA GLU A 7 6.14 11.33 -31.31
C GLU A 7 5.43 12.60 -30.81
N ALA A 8 5.69 12.99 -29.55
CA ALA A 8 5.14 14.23 -29.00
C ALA A 8 5.70 15.49 -29.70
N PHE A 9 6.96 15.44 -30.13
CA PHE A 9 7.57 16.53 -30.90
C PHE A 9 6.96 16.63 -32.29
N GLU A 10 6.82 15.53 -33.02
CA GLU A 10 6.18 15.49 -34.36
C GLU A 10 4.76 16.06 -34.31
N LYS A 11 3.95 15.62 -33.35
CA LYS A 11 2.59 16.16 -33.16
C LYS A 11 2.58 17.67 -32.93
N LYS A 12 3.53 18.19 -32.16
CA LYS A 12 3.65 19.63 -31.90
C LYS A 12 4.06 20.40 -33.15
N VAL A 13 4.95 19.84 -33.96
CA VAL A 13 5.36 20.42 -35.25
C VAL A 13 4.19 20.47 -36.22
N ASP A 14 3.36 19.43 -36.28
CA ASP A 14 2.15 19.38 -37.11
C ASP A 14 1.08 20.40 -36.66
N GLU A 15 0.87 20.54 -35.36
CA GLU A 15 -0.04 21.56 -34.80
C GLU A 15 0.43 22.99 -35.10
N ILE A 16 1.73 23.27 -34.98
CA ILE A 16 2.30 24.59 -35.32
C ILE A 16 2.18 24.84 -36.83
N SER A 17 2.50 23.85 -37.65
CA SER A 17 2.46 23.96 -39.11
C SER A 17 1.03 24.21 -39.61
N SER A 18 0.04 23.53 -39.02
CA SER A 18 -1.38 23.76 -39.32
C SER A 18 -1.86 25.15 -38.87
N GLN A 19 -1.40 25.65 -37.72
CA GLN A 19 -1.68 27.03 -37.29
C GLN A 19 -1.07 28.08 -38.22
N ILE A 20 0.19 27.93 -38.62
CA ILE A 20 0.86 28.84 -39.56
C ILE A 20 0.12 28.85 -40.91
N ASN A 21 -0.21 27.68 -41.44
CA ASN A 21 -0.99 27.58 -42.67
C ASN A 21 -2.39 28.18 -42.53
N GLY A 22 -3.02 28.06 -41.36
CA GLY A 22 -4.31 28.69 -41.07
C GLY A 22 -4.24 30.22 -41.03
N LEU A 23 -3.17 30.78 -40.47
CA LEU A 23 -2.90 32.23 -40.48
C LEU A 23 -2.67 32.75 -41.90
N ILE A 24 -1.87 32.04 -42.72
CA ILE A 24 -1.60 32.41 -44.12
C ILE A 24 -2.89 32.40 -44.96
N ARG A 25 -3.79 31.45 -44.70
CA ARG A 25 -5.07 31.31 -45.42
C ARG A 25 -6.19 32.22 -44.87
N GLY A 26 -5.95 32.92 -43.76
CA GLY A 26 -6.94 33.75 -43.08
C GLY A 26 -8.08 32.96 -42.42
N THR A 27 -7.94 31.65 -42.26
CA THR A 27 -8.94 30.80 -41.58
C THR A 27 -8.79 30.82 -40.06
N VAL A 28 -7.65 31.26 -39.56
CA VAL A 28 -7.36 31.47 -38.13
C VAL A 28 -6.90 32.91 -37.95
N THR A 29 -7.44 33.60 -36.95
CA THR A 29 -7.03 34.98 -36.63
C THR A 29 -5.90 35.02 -35.59
N VAL A 30 -5.18 36.14 -35.53
CA VAL A 30 -4.15 36.38 -34.50
C VAL A 30 -4.77 36.28 -33.10
N ASP A 31 -5.97 36.83 -32.91
CA ASP A 31 -6.71 36.76 -31.65
C ASP A 31 -7.03 35.33 -31.22
N ASP A 32 -7.32 34.43 -32.17
CA ASP A 32 -7.56 33.01 -31.87
C ASP A 32 -6.29 32.31 -31.36
N VAL A 33 -5.13 32.69 -31.90
CA VAL A 33 -3.83 32.17 -31.47
C VAL A 33 -3.47 32.72 -30.09
N ASP A 34 -3.64 34.04 -29.87
CA ASP A 34 -3.39 34.68 -28.57
C ASP A 34 -4.29 34.12 -27.47
N ARG A 35 -5.58 33.87 -27.77
CA ARG A 35 -6.52 33.21 -26.85
C ARG A 35 -6.05 31.80 -26.49
N LYS A 36 -5.51 31.05 -27.45
CA LYS A 36 -4.97 29.70 -27.20
C LYS A 36 -3.71 29.76 -26.34
N ILE A 37 -2.81 30.70 -26.58
CA ILE A 37 -1.60 30.91 -25.77
C ILE A 37 -1.97 31.29 -24.33
N GLN A 38 -2.89 32.23 -24.14
CA GLN A 38 -3.38 32.63 -22.81
C GLN A 38 -4.04 31.44 -22.09
N HIS A 39 -4.85 30.64 -22.78
CA HIS A 39 -5.46 29.45 -22.19
C HIS A 39 -4.40 28.44 -21.72
N LEU A 40 -3.33 28.21 -22.51
CA LEU A 40 -2.24 27.32 -22.12
C LEU A 40 -1.48 27.85 -20.89
N HIS A 41 -1.14 29.14 -20.87
CA HIS A 41 -0.49 29.77 -19.72
C HIS A 41 -1.35 29.68 -18.46
N ASN A 42 -2.67 29.91 -18.59
CA ASN A 42 -3.62 29.76 -17.49
C ASN A 42 -3.65 28.31 -16.99
N ALA A 43 -3.75 27.32 -17.90
CA ALA A 43 -3.74 25.91 -17.55
C ALA A 43 -2.45 25.49 -16.81
N ASP A 44 -1.29 25.97 -17.25
CA ASP A 44 -0.02 25.67 -16.58
C ASP A 44 0.07 26.36 -15.21
N SER A 45 -0.39 27.60 -15.08
CA SER A 45 -0.44 28.29 -13.78
C SER A 45 -1.38 27.59 -12.78
N VAL A 46 -2.51 27.04 -13.25
CA VAL A 46 -3.43 26.24 -12.44
C VAL A 46 -2.75 24.96 -11.97
N LYS A 47 -2.07 24.23 -12.86
CA LYS A 47 -1.33 23.02 -12.50
C LYS A 47 -0.25 23.29 -11.45
N VAL A 48 0.49 24.38 -11.59
CA VAL A 48 1.52 24.77 -10.62
C VAL A 48 0.90 25.06 -9.26
N ARG A 49 -0.22 25.79 -9.22
CA ARG A 49 -0.95 26.07 -7.98
C ARG A 49 -1.49 24.80 -7.34
N GLU A 50 -2.15 23.93 -8.10
CA GLU A 50 -2.66 22.66 -7.59
C GLU A 50 -1.55 21.75 -7.06
N ALA A 51 -0.40 21.71 -7.72
CA ALA A 51 0.76 20.95 -7.26
C ALA A 51 1.30 21.51 -5.94
N ALA A 52 1.36 22.84 -5.79
CA ALA A 52 1.77 23.49 -4.56
C ALA A 52 0.78 23.22 -3.41
N GLU A 53 -0.53 23.33 -3.66
CA GLU A 53 -1.59 23.03 -2.69
C GLU A 53 -1.55 21.56 -2.24
N LYS A 54 -1.34 20.63 -3.18
CA LYS A 54 -1.15 19.21 -2.86
C LYS A 54 0.10 18.97 -2.02
N ALA A 55 1.20 19.64 -2.34
CA ALA A 55 2.44 19.53 -1.56
C ALA A 55 2.27 20.08 -0.14
N GLU A 56 1.59 21.21 0.02
CA GLU A 56 1.26 21.78 1.33
C GLU A 56 0.32 20.87 2.13
N ALA A 57 -0.71 20.32 1.47
CA ALA A 57 -1.62 19.35 2.09
C ALA A 57 -0.87 18.10 2.55
N LEU A 58 0.08 17.58 1.76
CA LEU A 58 0.94 16.46 2.15
C LEU A 58 1.86 16.82 3.33
N ARG A 59 2.38 18.04 3.37
CA ARG A 59 3.18 18.51 4.51
C ARG A 59 2.35 18.58 5.78
N LYS A 60 1.11 19.07 5.70
CA LYS A 60 0.20 19.28 6.83
C LYS A 60 -0.46 17.99 7.33
N TYR A 61 -0.98 17.18 6.41
CA TYR A 61 -1.79 16.00 6.71
C TYR A 61 -1.03 14.69 6.54
N GLY A 62 0.20 14.72 6.02
CA GLY A 62 1.02 13.54 5.77
C GLY A 62 0.44 12.64 4.69
N ARG A 63 1.15 11.54 4.40
CA ARG A 63 0.67 10.46 3.51
C ARG A 63 0.14 9.28 4.35
N PRO A 64 -0.90 8.57 3.89
CA PRO A 64 -1.34 7.34 4.58
C PRO A 64 -0.28 6.25 4.41
N GLY A 65 0.02 5.50 5.48
CA GLY A 65 1.01 4.42 5.43
C GLY A 65 1.20 3.72 6.78
N LYS A 66 1.64 2.47 6.77
CA LYS A 66 1.79 1.63 7.98
C LYS A 66 3.13 1.85 8.71
N GLY A 67 3.97 2.77 8.22
CA GLY A 67 5.27 3.08 8.79
C GLY A 67 6.31 2.01 8.50
N ASN A 68 6.21 1.33 7.35
CA ASN A 68 7.23 0.42 6.82
C ASN A 68 7.90 0.98 5.55
N SER A 69 7.38 2.08 5.01
CA SER A 69 7.89 2.71 3.80
C SER A 69 9.17 3.52 4.05
N GLU A 70 9.85 3.88 2.98
CA GLU A 70 11.01 4.79 3.03
C GLU A 70 10.58 6.24 2.81
N GLY A 71 11.42 7.19 3.24
CA GLY A 71 11.20 8.61 2.96
C GLY A 71 10.17 9.31 3.86
N TYR A 72 9.94 8.83 5.08
CA TYR A 72 9.28 9.59 6.14
C TYR A 72 10.22 9.75 7.33
N VAL A 73 10.02 10.83 8.09
CA VAL A 73 10.77 11.14 9.32
C VAL A 73 9.94 10.77 10.54
N LEU A 74 8.66 11.18 10.55
CA LEU A 74 7.73 10.96 11.66
C LEU A 74 6.53 10.11 11.25
N PHE A 75 6.04 9.29 12.18
CA PHE A 75 4.92 8.39 11.98
C PHE A 75 3.91 8.48 13.12
N CYS A 76 2.63 8.54 12.75
CA CYS A 76 1.52 8.50 13.70
C CYS A 76 0.95 7.08 13.81
N LYS A 77 1.19 6.44 14.96
CA LYS A 77 0.68 5.09 15.26
C LYS A 77 -0.85 5.00 15.33
N LYS A 78 -1.55 6.10 15.65
CA LYS A 78 -3.01 6.11 15.83
C LYS A 78 -3.77 6.03 14.51
N CYS A 79 -3.35 6.80 13.51
CA CYS A 79 -4.06 6.92 12.22
C CYS A 79 -3.22 6.47 11.02
N PHE A 80 -2.08 5.83 11.25
CA PHE A 80 -1.20 5.29 10.21
C PHE A 80 -0.87 6.35 9.16
N THR A 81 -0.24 7.42 9.62
CA THR A 81 0.14 8.56 8.77
C THR A 81 1.61 8.83 8.90
N GLU A 82 2.26 9.01 7.76
CA GLU A 82 3.69 9.23 7.61
C GLU A 82 3.93 10.68 7.19
N TYR A 83 4.92 11.31 7.80
CA TYR A 83 5.29 12.70 7.56
C TYR A 83 6.72 12.77 7.06
N VAL A 84 6.92 13.45 5.92
CA VAL A 84 8.24 13.64 5.31
C VAL A 84 9.08 14.66 6.08
N GLY A 85 8.43 15.62 6.75
CA GLY A 85 9.10 16.64 7.57
C GLY A 85 8.78 16.52 9.06
N GLU A 86 9.43 17.37 9.85
CA GLU A 86 9.15 17.51 11.27
C GLU A 86 7.82 18.24 11.50
N VAL A 87 6.96 17.63 12.30
CA VAL A 87 5.66 18.18 12.70
C VAL A 87 5.47 17.94 14.21
N GLY A 88 4.92 18.92 14.93
CA GLY A 88 4.72 18.81 16.38
C GLY A 88 3.54 17.91 16.77
N SER A 89 2.59 17.69 15.85
CA SER A 89 1.44 16.80 16.06
C SER A 89 0.88 16.31 14.72
N CYS A 90 0.12 15.21 14.78
CA CYS A 90 -0.56 14.66 13.63
C CYS A 90 -1.70 15.59 13.17
N GLY A 91 -1.58 16.16 11.97
CA GLY A 91 -2.62 16.99 11.35
C GLY A 91 -3.95 16.27 11.04
N ARG A 92 -3.99 14.92 11.04
CA ARG A 92 -5.25 14.16 10.84
C ARG A 92 -6.02 13.87 12.11
N CYS A 93 -5.33 13.35 13.14
CA CYS A 93 -5.97 12.87 14.37
C CYS A 93 -5.61 13.65 15.64
N GLY A 94 -4.81 14.72 15.50
CA GLY A 94 -4.37 15.58 16.62
C GLY A 94 -3.37 14.93 17.58
N ASN A 95 -2.93 13.70 17.31
CA ASN A 95 -2.02 12.98 18.21
C ASN A 95 -0.64 13.67 18.27
N LYS A 96 -0.16 13.96 19.49
CA LYS A 96 1.16 14.57 19.74
C LYS A 96 2.29 13.54 19.80
N LYS A 97 1.99 12.28 20.08
CA LYS A 97 2.98 11.20 20.16
C LYS A 97 3.28 10.65 18.76
N LEU A 98 4.17 11.33 18.06
CA LEU A 98 4.72 10.87 16.79
C LEU A 98 6.01 10.11 17.06
N MET A 99 6.23 9.04 16.31
CA MET A 99 7.41 8.19 16.45
C MET A 99 8.37 8.45 15.30
N ALA A 100 9.67 8.43 15.57
CA ALA A 100 10.67 8.53 14.52
C ALA A 100 10.70 7.25 13.68
N ARG A 101 11.14 7.34 12.42
CA ARG A 101 11.29 6.16 11.55
C ARG A 101 12.14 5.06 12.19
N LYS A 102 13.27 5.42 12.82
CA LYS A 102 14.17 4.46 13.46
C LYS A 102 13.47 3.67 14.57
N GLU A 103 12.76 4.35 15.46
CA GLU A 103 12.00 3.73 16.56
C GLU A 103 10.90 2.82 16.01
N ARG A 104 10.21 3.25 14.94
CA ARG A 104 9.18 2.46 14.31
C ARG A 104 9.73 1.18 13.68
N LEU A 105 10.88 1.26 13.02
CA LEU A 105 11.54 0.08 12.45
C LEU A 105 11.97 -0.89 13.54
N GLU A 106 12.53 -0.41 14.64
CA GLU A 106 12.89 -1.26 15.79
C GLU A 106 11.68 -1.96 16.40
N GLU A 107 10.54 -1.26 16.55
CA GLU A 107 9.27 -1.85 16.98
C GLU A 107 8.81 -2.96 16.00
N LEU A 108 8.94 -2.73 14.70
CA LEU A 108 8.58 -3.70 13.67
C LEU A 108 9.50 -4.93 13.68
N HIS A 109 10.81 -4.73 13.79
CA HIS A 109 11.78 -5.82 13.91
C HIS A 109 11.51 -6.68 15.13
N THR A 110 11.28 -6.06 16.29
CA THR A 110 10.94 -6.79 17.53
C THR A 110 9.68 -7.64 17.35
N LYS A 111 8.66 -7.13 16.65
CA LYS A 111 7.44 -7.90 16.37
C LYS A 111 7.70 -9.08 15.45
N VAL A 112 8.53 -8.89 14.41
CA VAL A 112 8.91 -9.98 13.50
C VAL A 112 9.67 -11.07 14.26
N GLU A 113 10.62 -10.70 15.11
CA GLU A 113 11.36 -11.67 15.93
C GLU A 113 10.45 -12.43 16.90
N ASN A 114 9.47 -11.76 17.52
CA ASN A 114 8.48 -12.42 18.37
C ASN A 114 7.65 -13.44 17.59
N LEU A 115 7.12 -13.04 16.43
CA LEU A 115 6.33 -13.92 15.57
C LEU A 115 7.16 -15.12 15.10
N GLN A 116 8.44 -14.92 14.73
CA GLN A 116 9.33 -16.02 14.36
C GLN A 116 9.54 -17.00 15.53
N ARG A 117 9.71 -16.51 16.75
CA ARG A 117 9.85 -17.36 17.96
C ARG A 117 8.57 -18.14 18.24
N GLU A 118 7.42 -17.49 18.16
CA GLU A 118 6.11 -18.14 18.35
C GLU A 118 5.86 -19.22 17.30
N ASN A 119 6.16 -18.91 16.03
CA ASN A 119 6.04 -19.86 14.92
C ASN A 119 7.00 -21.04 15.07
N ALA A 120 8.25 -20.82 15.50
CA ALA A 120 9.19 -21.90 15.76
C ALA A 120 8.74 -22.80 16.92
N ALA A 121 8.22 -22.20 18.00
CA ALA A 121 7.67 -22.95 19.13
C ALA A 121 6.42 -23.75 18.73
N HIS A 122 5.58 -23.20 17.86
CA HIS A 122 4.44 -23.89 17.27
C HIS A 122 4.89 -25.06 16.38
N ALA A 123 5.82 -24.83 15.45
CA ALA A 123 6.37 -25.88 14.59
C ALA A 123 7.04 -27.01 15.39
N TRP A 124 7.76 -26.68 16.47
CA TRP A 124 8.35 -27.69 17.37
C TRP A 124 7.29 -28.53 18.08
N ARG A 125 6.20 -27.91 18.55
CA ARG A 125 5.07 -28.62 19.16
C ARG A 125 4.41 -29.56 18.15
N LYS A 126 4.16 -29.08 16.93
CA LYS A 126 3.61 -29.87 15.82
C LYS A 126 4.50 -31.08 15.47
N ASP A 127 5.80 -30.88 15.29
CA ASP A 127 6.74 -31.97 15.00
C ASP A 127 6.79 -33.01 16.15
N LYS A 128 6.81 -32.56 17.41
CA LYS A 128 6.76 -33.47 18.56
C LYS A 128 5.47 -34.31 18.56
N TRP A 129 4.33 -33.69 18.25
CA TRP A 129 3.05 -34.37 18.14
C TRP A 129 3.04 -35.39 16.99
N GLU A 130 3.53 -35.02 15.81
CA GLU A 130 3.63 -35.91 14.66
C GLU A 130 4.55 -37.11 14.92
N ARG A 131 5.71 -36.89 15.55
CA ARG A 131 6.61 -37.96 15.99
C ARG A 131 5.92 -38.89 16.98
N TRP A 132 5.17 -38.33 17.92
CA TRP A 132 4.38 -39.13 18.84
C TRP A 132 3.33 -39.97 18.11
N LEU A 133 2.54 -39.39 17.21
CA LEU A 133 1.54 -40.12 16.40
C LEU A 133 2.17 -41.27 15.60
N LYS A 134 3.35 -41.05 15.01
CA LYS A 134 4.14 -42.09 14.32
C LYS A 134 4.57 -43.19 15.29
N SER A 135 5.10 -42.82 16.46
CA SER A 135 5.55 -43.78 17.48
C SER A 135 4.39 -44.56 18.10
N ARG A 136 3.19 -43.97 18.22
CA ARG A 136 1.97 -44.62 18.71
C ARG A 136 1.60 -45.84 17.88
N ARG A 137 1.85 -45.81 16.56
CA ARG A 137 1.61 -46.96 15.67
C ARG A 137 2.48 -48.18 16.02
N LEU A 138 3.64 -47.93 16.64
CA LEU A 138 4.62 -48.96 17.03
C LEU A 138 4.46 -49.42 18.49
N VAL A 139 3.73 -48.68 19.32
CA VAL A 139 3.48 -49.02 20.72
C VAL A 139 2.32 -50.02 20.82
N PRO A 140 2.52 -51.21 21.43
CA PRO A 140 1.44 -52.16 21.65
C PRO A 140 0.34 -51.55 22.53
N LYS A 141 -0.94 -51.90 22.26
CA LYS A 141 -2.17 -51.30 22.83
C LYS A 141 -2.34 -51.40 24.37
N SER A 142 -1.31 -51.72 25.14
CA SER A 142 -1.42 -52.11 26.54
C SER A 142 -1.50 -50.96 27.56
N LYS A 143 -1.41 -49.69 27.15
CA LYS A 143 -1.64 -48.54 28.05
C LYS A 143 -2.53 -47.49 27.37
N VAL A 144 -3.80 -47.47 27.78
CA VAL A 144 -4.78 -46.45 27.40
C VAL A 144 -4.43 -45.17 28.14
N ILE A 145 -3.60 -44.33 27.53
CA ILE A 145 -3.42 -42.96 27.96
C ILE A 145 -4.32 -42.11 27.06
N ASN A 146 -5.24 -41.35 27.65
CA ASN A 146 -6.21 -40.54 26.92
C ASN A 146 -5.56 -39.23 26.46
N TYR A 147 -5.05 -39.23 25.23
CA TYR A 147 -4.42 -38.09 24.59
C TYR A 147 -5.39 -37.21 23.77
N GLN A 148 -6.70 -37.48 23.77
CA GLN A 148 -7.68 -36.56 23.15
C GLN A 148 -7.65 -35.15 23.78
N LYS A 149 -7.17 -35.04 25.03
CA LYS A 149 -6.89 -33.74 25.66
C LYS A 149 -5.80 -32.92 24.97
N TRP A 150 -4.94 -33.55 24.16
CA TRP A 150 -3.88 -32.87 23.41
C TRP A 150 -4.38 -32.38 22.04
N GLU A 151 -5.43 -32.98 21.49
CA GLU A 151 -6.09 -32.54 20.25
C GLU A 151 -6.89 -31.23 20.43
N TYR A 152 -7.18 -30.83 21.68
CA TYR A 152 -7.92 -29.61 22.01
C TYR A 152 -7.08 -28.32 21.98
N TRP A 153 -5.75 -28.40 21.80
CA TRP A 153 -4.85 -27.28 22.11
C TRP A 153 -4.27 -26.50 20.92
N GLU A 154 -4.56 -26.84 19.67
CA GLU A 154 -4.15 -26.01 18.52
C GLU A 154 -5.26 -25.97 17.46
N PRO A 155 -6.07 -24.88 17.41
CA PRO A 155 -6.88 -24.58 16.24
C PRO A 155 -5.94 -24.46 15.02
N GLU A 156 -6.34 -25.04 13.90
CA GLU A 156 -5.70 -24.86 12.60
C GLU A 156 -5.80 -23.38 12.20
N THR A 157 -4.85 -22.54 12.63
CA THR A 157 -4.78 -21.13 12.20
C THR A 157 -3.92 -20.95 10.94
N ASP A 158 -3.54 -22.06 10.30
CA ASP A 158 -2.68 -22.10 9.10
C ASP A 158 -3.28 -23.00 8.02
N THR A 159 -4.61 -23.09 7.96
CA THR A 159 -5.30 -23.37 6.71
C THR A 159 -5.47 -22.03 5.99
N GLU A 160 -4.58 -21.75 5.04
CA GLU A 160 -4.89 -20.95 3.85
C GLU A 160 -5.95 -21.66 2.97
N GLU A 161 -7.00 -22.24 3.59
CA GLU A 161 -8.26 -22.47 2.88
C GLU A 161 -8.97 -21.14 2.92
N GLU A 162 -8.94 -20.42 1.79
CA GLU A 162 -10.05 -19.55 1.42
C GLU A 162 -11.32 -20.35 1.68
N GLY A 163 -12.00 -20.07 2.80
CA GLY A 163 -13.21 -20.78 3.16
C GLY A 163 -14.16 -20.72 1.98
N ASP A 164 -14.58 -21.90 1.49
CA ASP A 164 -15.58 -22.01 0.43
C ASP A 164 -16.72 -21.01 0.71
N PRO A 165 -17.18 -20.25 -0.30
CA PRO A 165 -18.19 -19.23 -0.10
C PRO A 165 -19.37 -19.84 0.66
N ILE A 166 -19.81 -19.16 1.73
CA ILE A 166 -21.02 -19.57 2.46
C ILE A 166 -22.20 -19.23 1.56
N VAL A 167 -22.49 -20.10 0.59
CA VAL A 167 -23.71 -20.06 -0.21
C VAL A 167 -24.80 -20.75 0.62
N PRO A 168 -25.97 -20.13 0.83
CA PRO A 168 -27.09 -20.83 1.45
C PRO A 168 -27.44 -22.09 0.66
N ASN A 169 -27.52 -23.24 1.33
CA ASN A 169 -27.75 -24.55 0.70
C ASN A 169 -29.08 -24.70 -0.07
N ASP A 170 -29.94 -23.67 -0.08
CA ASP A 170 -31.30 -23.73 -0.63
C ASP A 170 -31.67 -22.52 -1.54
N ASP A 171 -30.76 -22.04 -2.39
CA ASP A 171 -31.12 -21.13 -3.50
C ASP A 171 -30.95 -21.82 -4.86
N PRO A 172 -32.02 -22.07 -5.64
CA PRO A 172 -31.95 -22.73 -6.93
C PRO A 172 -31.43 -21.84 -8.07
N ASN A 173 -30.93 -20.63 -7.79
CA ASN A 173 -30.47 -19.67 -8.80
C ASN A 173 -28.97 -19.30 -8.71
N PHE A 174 -28.17 -20.10 -8.00
CA PHE A 174 -26.71 -20.12 -8.06
C PHE A 174 -26.20 -21.50 -8.47
#